data_AF-A0A372LZY5-F1
#
_entry.id   AF-A0A372LZY5-F1
#
_cell.length_a   1.000
_cell.length_b   1.000
_cell.length_c   1.000
_cell.angle_alpha   90.00
_cell.angle_beta   90.00
_cell.angle_gamma   90.00
#
_symmetry.space_group_name_H-M   'P 1'
#
loop_
_entity.id
_entity.type
_entity.pdbx_description
1 polymer ?
#
loop_
_entity_poly.entity_id
_entity_poly.type
_entity_poly.pdbx_seq_one_letter_code
_entity_poly.pdbx_strand_id
1 'polypeptide(L)'
;MGSERQPVAATIAAVRSALESAGSIGVIASDEVAPGLGEALRAAGVEAGGPETLGARVTVVPVSAAKGLEYDHVVVVEPAAIVRAEARGLNRLYVAITRAVSSLRIVHREPLPPALRRAGPGMSAGSGR
;
A
#
# COMPACT_ATOMS: atom_id res chain seq x y z
N MET A 1 4.53 -13.98 16.81
CA MET A 1 3.16 -13.94 16.23
C MET A 1 2.37 -12.64 16.50
N GLY A 2 2.97 -11.58 17.07
CA GLY A 2 2.30 -10.30 17.34
C GLY A 2 2.54 -9.19 16.30
N SER A 3 3.51 -9.38 15.41
CA SER A 3 4.02 -8.32 14.53
C SER A 3 3.29 -8.18 13.19
N GLU A 4 2.70 -9.25 12.66
CA GLU A 4 1.88 -9.26 11.42
C GLU A 4 0.49 -8.63 11.60
N ARG A 5 -0.03 -8.63 12.83
CA ARG A 5 -1.38 -8.08 13.11
C ARG A 5 -1.45 -6.57 12.96
N GLN A 6 -0.34 -5.86 13.12
CA GLN A 6 -0.31 -4.41 13.12
C GLN A 6 -0.46 -3.80 11.71
N PRO A 7 0.27 -4.26 10.67
CA PRO A 7 0.04 -3.82 9.29
C PRO A 7 -1.35 -4.21 8.78
N VAL A 8 -1.83 -5.41 9.09
CA VAL A 8 -3.15 -5.89 8.65
C VAL A 8 -4.28 -5.00 9.20
N ALA A 9 -4.28 -4.73 10.51
CA ALA A 9 -5.30 -3.88 11.12
C ALA A 9 -5.26 -2.44 10.56
N ALA A 10 -4.06 -1.90 10.35
CA ALA A 10 -3.88 -0.58 9.75
C ALA A 10 -4.35 -0.53 8.29
N THR A 11 -4.12 -1.60 7.52
CA THR A 11 -4.63 -1.73 6.15
C THR A 11 -6.15 -1.77 6.12
N ILE A 12 -6.79 -2.56 6.99
CA ILE A 12 -8.26 -2.60 7.09
C ILE A 12 -8.81 -1.20 7.41
N ALA A 13 -8.21 -0.49 8.36
CA ALA A 13 -8.63 0.87 8.70
C ALA A 13 -8.42 1.85 7.53
N ALA A 14 -7.30 1.75 6.82
CA ALA A 14 -7.02 2.57 5.64
C ALA A 14 -8.03 2.32 4.50
N VAL A 15 -8.37 1.06 4.25
CA VAL A 15 -9.38 0.67 3.24
C VAL A 15 -10.76 1.17 3.63
N ARG A 16 -11.17 1.02 4.90
CA ARG A 16 -12.46 1.54 5.38
C ARG A 16 -12.58 3.06 5.23
N SER A 17 -11.52 3.79 5.54
CA SER A 17 -11.49 5.24 5.31
C SER A 17 -11.58 5.59 3.81
N ALA A 18 -10.89 4.85 2.94
CA ALA A 18 -10.98 5.07 1.49
C ALA A 18 -12.39 4.75 0.93
N LEU A 19 -13.10 3.79 1.53
CA LEU A 19 -14.49 3.44 1.17
C LEU A 19 -15.50 4.57 1.43
N GLU A 20 -15.17 5.55 2.27
CA GLU A 20 -16.00 6.74 2.50
C GLU A 20 -15.99 7.70 1.28
N SER A 21 -15.01 7.55 0.38
CA SER A 21 -14.93 8.28 -0.89
C SER A 21 -15.48 7.45 -2.05
N ALA A 22 -15.85 8.10 -3.16
CA ALA A 22 -16.19 7.44 -4.42
C ALA A 22 -14.94 6.98 -5.19
N GLY A 23 -15.06 6.11 -6.20
CA GLY A 23 -13.91 5.67 -7.01
C GLY A 23 -13.11 4.46 -6.49
N SER A 24 -12.62 3.63 -7.40
CA SER A 24 -12.00 2.33 -7.15
C SER A 24 -10.84 2.36 -6.13
N ILE A 25 -10.67 1.28 -5.36
CA ILE A 25 -9.62 1.16 -4.33
C ILE A 25 -8.67 0.01 -4.65
N GLY A 26 -7.39 0.31 -4.84
CA GLY A 26 -6.33 -0.68 -5.02
C GLY A 26 -5.50 -0.85 -3.74
N VAL A 27 -5.44 -2.07 -3.19
CA VAL A 27 -4.55 -2.42 -2.08
C VAL A 27 -3.36 -3.17 -2.67
N ILE A 28 -2.20 -2.52 -2.71
CA ILE A 28 -1.00 -3.04 -3.38
C ILE A 28 0.04 -3.45 -2.35
N ALA A 29 0.51 -4.70 -2.44
CA ALA A 29 1.52 -5.27 -1.55
C ALA A 29 2.49 -6.16 -2.33
N SER A 30 3.54 -6.68 -1.69
CA SER A 30 4.35 -7.75 -2.30
C SER A 30 3.49 -8.98 -2.59
N ASP A 31 3.90 -9.77 -3.57
CA ASP A 31 3.22 -11.00 -4.00
C ASP A 31 2.97 -11.99 -2.85
N GLU A 32 3.92 -12.06 -1.90
CA GLU A 32 3.80 -12.88 -0.69
C GLU A 32 2.70 -12.38 0.26
N VAL A 33 2.54 -11.06 0.39
CA VAL A 33 1.66 -10.44 1.40
C VAL A 33 0.23 -10.27 0.88
N ALA A 34 0.05 -10.09 -0.43
CA ALA A 34 -1.25 -9.79 -1.03
C ALA A 34 -2.36 -10.82 -0.72
N PRO A 35 -2.14 -12.15 -0.81
CA PRO A 35 -3.18 -13.13 -0.49
C PRO A 35 -3.71 -13.01 0.93
N GLY A 36 -2.81 -12.89 1.92
CA GLY A 36 -3.17 -12.76 3.34
C GLY A 36 -3.93 -11.47 3.65
N LEU A 37 -3.61 -10.37 2.96
CA LEU A 37 -4.40 -9.14 3.06
C LEU A 37 -5.82 -9.29 2.50
N GLY A 38 -5.96 -10.01 1.37
CA GLY A 38 -7.27 -10.32 0.80
C GLY A 38 -8.14 -11.14 1.76
N GLU A 39 -7.57 -12.17 2.37
CA GLU A 39 -8.26 -12.97 3.39
C GLU A 39 -8.65 -12.12 4.61
N ALA A 40 -7.73 -11.31 5.12
CA ALA A 40 -7.99 -10.47 6.29
C ALA A 40 -9.06 -9.40 6.04
N LEU A 41 -9.08 -8.79 4.85
CA LEU A 41 -10.12 -7.82 4.46
C LEU A 41 -11.50 -8.48 4.42
N ARG A 42 -11.61 -9.67 3.79
CA ARG A 42 -12.86 -10.43 3.75
C ARG A 42 -13.33 -10.86 5.14
N ALA A 43 -12.41 -11.35 5.98
CA ALA A 43 -12.70 -11.68 7.37
C ALA A 43 -13.18 -10.46 8.19
N ALA A 44 -12.79 -9.24 7.79
CA ALA A 44 -13.24 -7.99 8.39
C ALA A 44 -14.51 -7.40 7.74
N GLY A 45 -15.18 -8.15 6.85
CA GLY A 45 -16.42 -7.75 6.17
C GLY A 45 -16.22 -6.78 5.01
N VAL A 46 -15.01 -6.71 4.43
CA VAL A 46 -14.73 -5.92 3.22
C VAL A 46 -14.75 -6.84 2.01
N GLU A 47 -15.67 -6.59 1.09
CA GLU A 47 -15.77 -7.29 -0.20
C GLU A 47 -14.57 -6.92 -1.10
N ALA A 48 -13.49 -7.71 -0.99
CA ALA A 48 -12.25 -7.52 -1.73
C ALA A 48 -12.06 -8.58 -2.82
N GLY A 49 -11.95 -8.12 -4.08
CA GLY A 49 -11.66 -8.95 -5.25
C GLY A 49 -10.15 -9.04 -5.55
N GLY A 50 -9.81 -9.98 -6.44
CA GLY A 50 -8.48 -10.02 -7.09
C GLY A 50 -8.43 -9.10 -8.31
N PRO A 51 -7.25 -8.90 -8.93
CA PRO A 51 -7.09 -8.02 -10.09
C PRO A 51 -7.95 -8.43 -11.30
N GLU A 52 -8.27 -9.72 -11.44
CA GLU A 52 -9.20 -10.25 -12.44
C GLU A 52 -10.69 -10.04 -12.11
N THR A 53 -11.04 -9.59 -10.90
CA THR A 53 -12.43 -9.40 -10.48
C THR A 53 -12.98 -8.07 -11.00
N LEU A 54 -13.70 -8.11 -12.12
CA LEU A 54 -14.31 -6.94 -12.73
C LEU A 54 -15.34 -6.28 -11.80
N GLY A 55 -15.30 -4.95 -11.71
CA GLY A 55 -16.26 -4.16 -10.93
C GLY A 55 -16.07 -4.21 -9.41
N ALA A 56 -15.02 -4.88 -8.91
CA ALA A 56 -14.71 -4.89 -7.49
C ALA A 56 -14.45 -3.46 -6.97
N ARG A 57 -15.12 -3.11 -5.86
CA ARG A 57 -14.92 -1.81 -5.20
C ARG A 57 -13.52 -1.70 -4.60
N VAL A 58 -13.06 -2.79 -3.98
CA VAL A 58 -11.74 -2.96 -3.40
C VAL A 58 -11.07 -4.11 -4.11
N THR A 59 -9.86 -3.88 -4.63
CA THR A 59 -9.06 -4.89 -5.29
C THR A 59 -7.74 -5.05 -4.55
N VAL A 60 -7.38 -6.28 -4.18
CA VAL A 60 -6.05 -6.59 -3.63
C VAL A 60 -5.15 -7.07 -4.76
N VAL A 61 -4.02 -6.40 -4.93
CA VAL A 61 -3.17 -6.52 -6.12
C VAL A 61 -1.73 -6.84 -5.70
N PRO A 62 -1.21 -8.02 -6.06
CA PRO A 62 0.23 -8.28 -6.03
C PRO A 62 0.98 -7.22 -6.85
N VAL A 63 2.08 -6.67 -6.32
CA VAL A 63 2.83 -5.62 -7.03
C VAL A 63 3.33 -6.06 -8.41
N SER A 64 3.56 -7.36 -8.61
CA SER A 64 3.93 -7.91 -9.91
C SER A 64 2.85 -7.69 -10.98
N ALA A 65 1.57 -7.69 -10.58
CA ALA A 65 0.39 -7.54 -11.42
C ALA A 65 -0.16 -6.10 -11.50
N ALA A 66 0.40 -5.16 -10.75
CA ALA A 66 -0.10 -3.79 -10.69
C ALA A 66 0.06 -3.01 -12.01
N LYS A 67 0.98 -3.40 -12.89
CA LYS A 67 1.26 -2.66 -14.13
C LYS A 67 0.04 -2.64 -15.04
N GLY A 68 -0.36 -1.44 -15.48
CA GLY A 68 -1.50 -1.24 -16.39
C GLY A 68 -2.86 -1.19 -15.70
N LEU A 69 -2.91 -1.43 -14.39
CA LEU A 69 -4.07 -1.12 -13.55
C LEU A 69 -3.96 0.31 -13.05
N GLU A 70 -5.07 0.95 -12.73
CA GLU A 70 -5.15 2.26 -12.09
C GLU A 70 -6.35 2.26 -11.13
N TYR A 71 -6.22 3.00 -10.04
CA TYR A 71 -7.25 3.10 -9.01
C TYR A 71 -7.37 4.53 -8.52
N ASP A 72 -8.58 4.97 -8.18
CA ASP A 72 -8.81 6.30 -7.62
C ASP A 72 -8.07 6.46 -6.30
N HIS A 73 -8.16 5.45 -5.44
CA HIS A 73 -7.48 5.41 -4.15
C HIS A 73 -6.55 4.20 -4.09
N VAL A 74 -5.30 4.40 -3.69
CA VAL A 74 -4.34 3.30 -3.50
C VAL A 74 -3.84 3.26 -2.07
N VAL A 75 -3.84 2.07 -1.49
CA VAL A 75 -3.16 1.74 -0.23
C VAL A 75 -1.96 0.85 -0.55
N VAL A 76 -0.74 1.37 -0.42
CA VAL A 76 0.49 0.56 -0.56
C VAL A 76 0.90 0.05 0.81
N VAL A 77 1.03 -1.27 0.93
CA VAL A 77 1.30 -1.96 2.20
C VAL A 77 2.74 -2.49 2.21
N GLU A 78 3.46 -2.22 3.30
CA GLU A 78 4.87 -2.56 3.53
C GLU A 78 5.78 -2.29 2.31
N PRO A 79 5.99 -1.02 1.91
CA PRO A 79 6.85 -0.67 0.77
C PRO A 79 8.27 -1.24 0.84
N ALA A 80 8.82 -1.42 2.05
CA ALA A 80 10.12 -2.05 2.25
C ALA A 80 10.11 -3.52 1.80
N ALA A 81 9.02 -4.26 2.05
CA ALA A 81 8.85 -5.62 1.58
C ALA A 81 8.77 -5.68 0.06
N ILE A 82 8.04 -4.76 -0.58
CA ILE A 82 8.00 -4.63 -2.06
C ILE A 82 9.41 -4.42 -2.62
N VAL A 83 10.21 -3.55 -2.01
CA VAL A 83 11.57 -3.27 -2.48
C VAL A 83 12.50 -4.47 -2.29
N ARG A 84 12.36 -5.21 -1.18
CA ARG A 84 13.21 -6.39 -0.88
C ARG A 84 12.85 -7.62 -1.72
N ALA A 85 11.61 -7.72 -2.20
CA ALA A 85 11.12 -8.90 -2.92
C ALA A 85 11.81 -9.13 -4.28
N GLU A 86 12.33 -8.08 -4.94
CA GLU A 86 12.97 -8.18 -6.25
C GLU A 86 14.21 -7.29 -6.38
N ALA A 87 15.15 -7.69 -7.23
CA ALA A 87 16.37 -6.91 -7.53
C ALA A 87 16.05 -5.49 -8.06
N ARG A 88 14.94 -5.32 -8.80
CA ARG A 88 14.44 -4.02 -9.27
C ARG A 88 13.26 -3.50 -8.42
N GLY A 89 13.28 -3.78 -7.13
CA GLY A 89 12.18 -3.47 -6.21
C GLY A 89 11.78 -1.99 -6.14
N LEU A 90 12.71 -1.05 -6.34
CA LEU A 90 12.37 0.38 -6.45
C LEU A 90 11.51 0.69 -7.69
N ASN A 91 11.68 -0.04 -8.80
CA ASN A 91 10.81 0.12 -9.96
C ASN A 91 9.41 -0.43 -9.69
N ARG A 92 9.30 -1.56 -8.97
CA ARG A 92 8.01 -2.09 -8.52
C ARG A 92 7.29 -1.12 -7.59
N LEU A 93 8.03 -0.53 -6.64
CA LEU A 93 7.48 0.48 -5.76
C LEU A 93 7.00 1.72 -6.54
N TYR A 94 7.78 2.18 -7.51
CA TYR A 94 7.36 3.28 -8.39
C TYR A 94 6.06 2.94 -9.16
N VAL A 95 5.96 1.72 -9.71
CA VAL A 95 4.73 1.27 -10.36
C VAL A 95 3.56 1.32 -9.37
N ALA A 96 3.72 0.77 -8.16
CA ALA A 96 2.67 0.75 -7.14
C ALA A 96 2.16 2.14 -6.76
N ILE A 97 3.05 3.09 -6.45
CA ILE A 97 2.64 4.43 -5.99
C ILE A 97 2.02 5.27 -7.11
N THR A 98 2.38 5.00 -8.38
CA THR A 98 1.82 5.69 -9.54
C THR A 98 0.51 5.07 -10.03
N ARG A 99 -0.04 4.08 -9.31
CA ARG A 99 -1.39 3.55 -9.59
C ARG A 99 -2.51 4.43 -9.05
N ALA A 100 -2.17 5.38 -8.17
CA ALA A 100 -3.13 6.28 -7.56
C ALA A 100 -3.48 7.42 -8.51
N VAL A 101 -4.76 7.56 -8.83
CA VAL A 101 -5.29 8.68 -9.62
C VAL A 101 -5.65 9.86 -8.71
N SER A 102 -6.28 9.59 -7.56
CA SER A 102 -6.81 10.62 -6.66
C SER A 102 -6.11 10.68 -5.30
N SER A 103 -5.85 9.53 -4.65
CA SER A 103 -5.14 9.54 -3.37
C SER A 103 -4.24 8.32 -3.16
N LEU A 104 -3.10 8.54 -2.51
CA LEU A 104 -2.17 7.50 -2.11
C LEU A 104 -2.03 7.46 -0.58
N ARG A 105 -2.20 6.27 0.01
CA ARG A 105 -1.92 6.00 1.42
C ARG A 105 -0.86 4.92 1.55
N ILE A 106 0.09 5.13 2.45
CA ILE A 106 1.14 4.15 2.76
C ILE A 106 0.88 3.56 4.15
N VAL A 107 0.85 2.24 4.24
CA VAL A 107 0.77 1.50 5.51
C VAL A 107 2.07 0.72 5.65
N HIS A 108 2.80 0.93 6.74
CA HIS A 108 4.07 0.25 6.97
C HIS A 108 4.39 0.14 8.46
N ARG A 109 5.07 -0.94 8.82
CA ARG A 109 5.72 -1.13 10.13
C ARG A 109 7.23 -1.10 9.97
N GLU A 110 7.76 -1.61 8.87
CA GLU A 110 9.18 -1.48 8.56
C GLU A 110 9.53 -0.02 8.21
N PRO A 111 10.78 0.41 8.43
CA PRO A 111 11.23 1.73 7.97
C PRO A 111 10.97 1.91 6.47
N LEU A 112 10.45 3.07 6.08
CA LEU A 112 10.20 3.36 4.67
C LEU A 112 11.50 3.29 3.86
N PRO A 113 11.45 2.77 2.62
CA PRO A 113 12.56 2.89 1.68
C PRO A 113 13.02 4.34 1.58
N PRO A 114 14.33 4.61 1.44
CA PRO A 114 14.85 5.97 1.37
C PRO A 114 14.13 6.87 0.36
N ALA A 115 13.67 6.32 -0.76
CA ALA A 115 12.92 7.01 -1.80
C ALA A 115 11.54 7.55 -1.34
N LEU A 116 10.94 6.99 -0.29
CA LEU A 116 9.67 7.45 0.28
C LEU A 116 9.83 8.23 1.58
N ARG A 117 11.05 8.34 2.11
CA ARG A 117 11.29 9.19 3.28
C ARG A 117 11.14 10.64 2.82
N ARG A 118 10.24 11.37 3.48
CA ARG A 118 10.12 12.82 3.26
C ARG A 118 11.49 13.46 3.54
N ALA A 119 11.97 14.34 2.66
CA ALA A 119 12.99 15.29 3.07
C ALA A 119 12.36 16.14 4.18
N GLY A 120 12.86 16.02 5.41
CA GLY A 120 12.40 16.86 6.52
C GLY A 120 12.67 18.34 6.21
N PRO A 121 11.94 19.28 6.85
CA PRO A 121 12.35 20.68 6.81
C PRO A 121 13.81 20.77 7.27
N GLY A 122 14.60 21.52 6.51
CA GLY A 122 16.05 21.60 6.66
C GLY A 122 16.49 21.78 8.11
N MET A 123 17.58 21.10 8.47
CA MET A 123 18.31 21.31 9.71
C MET A 123 18.52 22.81 9.92
N SER A 124 17.81 23.43 10.87
CA SER A 124 18.22 24.70 11.41
C SER A 124 19.41 24.40 12.32
N ALA A 125 20.60 24.76 11.86
CA ALA A 125 21.78 24.85 12.69
C ALA A 125 21.52 25.94 13.75
N GLY A 126 21.04 25.52 14.92
CA GLY A 126 21.12 26.32 16.12
C GLY A 126 22.59 26.41 16.56
N SER A 127 23.31 27.40 16.03
CA SER A 127 24.54 27.85 16.66
C SER A 127 24.16 28.51 17.98
N GLY A 128 24.57 27.86 19.07
CA GLY A 128 24.49 28.39 20.42
C GLY A 128 25.25 29.70 20.55
N ARG A 129 24.78 30.52 21.49
CA ARG A 129 25.49 31.64 22.08
C ARG A 129 26.69 31.17 22.88
#